data_AF-A0A929JR82-F1
#
_entry.id   AF-A0A929JR82-F1
#
_cell.length_a   1.000
_cell.length_b   1.000
_cell.length_c   1.000
_cell.angle_alpha   90.00
_cell.angle_beta   90.00
_cell.angle_gamma   90.00
#
_symmetry.space_group_name_H-M   'P 1'
#
loop_
_entity.id
_entity.type
_entity.pdbx_description
1 polymer ?
#
loop_
_entity_poly.entity_id
_entity_poly.type
_entity_poly.pdbx_seq_one_letter_code
_entity_poly.pdbx_strand_id
1 'polypeptide(L)' 'MPSPPKEKKSGFSSVDFLGDLEITDVKKFTKALFGGLGRAKAFGCGLMLVRRI' A
#
# COMPACT_ATOMS: atom_id res chain seq x y z
N MET A 1 11.19 8.49 40.71
CA MET A 1 9.86 8.26 40.11
C MET A 1 10.06 7.66 38.72
N PRO A 2 9.42 6.53 38.40
CA PRO A 2 9.59 5.86 37.11
C PRO A 2 8.79 6.61 36.01
N SER A 3 9.34 6.61 34.81
CA SER A 3 8.88 7.32 33.60
C SER A 3 7.50 6.87 33.09
N PRO A 4 6.72 7.74 32.42
CA PRO A 4 5.35 7.46 31.97
C PRO A 4 5.27 6.34 30.93
N PRO A 5 4.12 5.65 30.81
CA PRO A 5 3.93 4.52 29.91
C PRO A 5 4.06 4.98 28.45
N LYS A 6 4.84 4.22 27.66
CA LYS A 6 5.02 4.47 26.22
C LYS A 6 3.66 4.44 25.51
N GLU A 7 3.20 5.62 25.14
CA GLU A 7 2.08 5.83 24.22
C GLU A 7 2.40 5.08 22.91
N LYS A 8 1.58 4.09 22.56
CA LYS A 8 1.69 3.36 21.29
C LYS A 8 1.39 4.33 20.17
N LYS A 9 2.41 5.00 19.63
CA LYS A 9 2.29 5.78 18.40
C LYS A 9 1.78 4.84 17.31
N SER A 10 0.53 5.01 16.88
CA SER A 10 0.01 4.41 15.65
C SER A 10 0.81 4.97 14.49
N GLY A 11 1.97 4.37 14.22
CA GLY A 11 2.78 4.67 13.04
C GLY A 11 2.21 3.93 11.85
N PHE A 12 2.03 4.62 10.73
CA PHE A 12 1.81 3.96 9.46
C PHE A 12 3.17 3.75 8.79
N SER A 13 3.49 2.51 8.44
CA SER A 13 4.70 2.19 7.66
C SER A 13 4.28 1.94 6.22
N SER A 14 4.79 2.76 5.31
CA SER A 14 4.58 2.63 3.88
C SER A 14 5.81 1.99 3.24
N VAL A 15 5.60 1.18 2.20
CA VAL A 15 6.66 0.57 1.40
C VAL A 15 6.33 0.82 -0.06
N ASP A 16 7.32 1.31 -0.80
CA ASP A 16 7.23 1.54 -2.23
C ASP A 16 7.76 0.33 -3.00
N PHE A 17 6.99 -0.12 -3.98
CA PHE A 17 7.36 -1.22 -4.87
C PHE A 17 7.57 -0.69 -6.29
N LEU A 18 8.69 -1.05 -6.91
CA LEU A 18 9.05 -0.69 -8.28
C LEU A 18 9.56 -1.94 -9.01
N GLY A 19 9.17 -2.09 -10.27
CA GLY A 19 9.59 -3.20 -11.13
C GLY A 19 8.55 -3.57 -12.16
N ASP A 20 8.78 -4.68 -12.83
CA ASP A 20 7.86 -5.25 -13.81
C ASP A 20 6.93 -6.28 -13.14
N LEU A 21 5.75 -6.46 -13.73
CA LEU A 21 4.78 -7.44 -13.27
C LEU A 21 4.11 -8.13 -14.46
N GLU A 22 3.72 -9.38 -14.28
CA GLU A 22 2.94 -10.14 -15.23
C GLU A 22 1.48 -10.23 -14.76
N ILE A 23 0.54 -9.95 -15.67
CA ILE A 23 -0.89 -10.08 -15.39
C ILE A 23 -1.30 -11.55 -15.51
N THR A 24 -1.55 -12.20 -14.37
CA THR A 24 -2.02 -13.59 -14.31
C THR A 24 -3.54 -13.73 -14.39
N ASP A 25 -4.29 -12.71 -13.94
CA ASP A 25 -5.76 -12.65 -14.00
C ASP A 25 -6.21 -11.20 -14.22
N VAL A 26 -6.76 -10.93 -15.40
CA VAL A 26 -7.17 -9.58 -15.82
C VAL A 26 -8.25 -8.99 -14.91
N LYS A 27 -9.21 -9.80 -14.45
CA LYS A 27 -10.34 -9.30 -13.63
C LYS A 27 -9.85 -8.90 -12.24
N LYS A 28 -9.01 -9.73 -11.63
CA LYS A 28 -8.40 -9.43 -10.32
C LYS A 28 -7.47 -8.24 -10.40
N PHE A 29 -6.64 -8.17 -11.44
CA PHE A 29 -5.71 -7.06 -11.64
C PHE A 29 -6.46 -5.74 -11.83
N THR A 30 -7.50 -5.71 -12.67
CA THR A 30 -8.32 -4.51 -12.88
C THR A 30 -8.95 -4.03 -11.57
N LYS A 31 -9.48 -4.95 -10.77
CA LYS A 31 -10.06 -4.62 -9.46
C LYS A 31 -9.00 -4.06 -8.49
N ALA A 32 -7.80 -4.62 -8.49
CA ALA A 32 -6.70 -4.15 -7.64
C ALA A 32 -6.17 -2.78 -8.09
N LEU A 33 -6.03 -2.56 -9.40
CA LEU A 33 -5.54 -1.33 -10.01
C LEU A 33 -6.42 -0.12 -9.62
N PHE A 34 -7.74 -0.25 -9.80
CA PHE A 34 -8.67 0.84 -9.47
C PHE A 34 -9.12 0.84 -8.01
N GLY A 35 -9.11 -0.31 -7.36
CA GLY A 35 -9.49 -0.43 -5.95
C GLY A 35 -8.38 -0.03 -4.99
N GLY A 36 -7.14 0.05 -5.45
CA GLY A 36 -5.94 0.27 -4.65
C GLY A 36 -5.51 -0.95 -3.83
N LEU A 37 -4.21 -1.04 -3.54
CA LEU A 37 -3.59 -2.17 -2.84
C LEU A 37 -3.37 -1.87 -1.34
N GLY A 38 -3.73 -2.82 -0.46
CA GLY A 38 -3.41 -2.72 0.98
C GLY A 38 -4.31 -1.77 1.81
N ARG A 39 -3.77 -1.33 2.95
CA ARG A 39 -4.45 -0.49 3.96
C ARG A 39 -4.02 0.98 3.81
N ALA A 40 -4.78 1.89 4.43
CA ALA A 40 -4.56 3.35 4.40
C ALA A 40 -4.54 4.03 3.02
N LYS A 41 -5.49 3.65 2.18
CA LYS A 41 -5.76 4.32 0.89
C LYS A 41 -6.01 5.82 1.03
N ALA A 42 -6.60 6.24 2.15
CA ALA A 42 -6.81 7.66 2.47
C ALA A 42 -5.52 8.43 2.81
N PHE A 43 -4.41 7.74 3.06
CA PHE A 43 -3.12 8.34 3.44
C PHE A 43 -2.09 8.23 2.32
N GLY A 44 -2.53 8.21 1.06
CA GLY A 44 -1.65 8.18 -0.11
C GLY A 44 -1.00 6.83 -0.41
N CYS A 45 -1.38 5.76 0.30
CA CYS A 45 -0.85 4.41 0.07
C CYS A 45 -1.75 3.60 -0.86
N GLY A 46 -1.17 2.70 -1.64
CA GLY A 46 -1.93 1.73 -2.44
C GLY A 46 -2.39 2.21 -3.83
N LEU A 47 -1.99 3.42 -4.24
CA LEU A 47 -2.06 3.82 -5.65
C LEU A 47 -1.01 3.01 -6.44
N MET A 48 -1.41 2.50 -7.60
CA MET A 48 -0.55 1.68 -8.44
C MET A 48 -0.39 2.33 -9.81
N LEU A 49 0.84 2.66 -10.20
CA LEU A 49 1.16 3.24 -11.48
C LEU A 49 1.71 2.14 -12.39
N VAL A 50 1.11 1.98 -13.56
CA VAL A 50 1.53 0.96 -14.52
C VAL A 50 1.71 1.57 -15.90
N ARG A 51 2.74 1.12 -16.59
CA ARG A 51 3.04 1.49 -17.97
C ARG A 51 3.30 0.20 -18.74
N ARG A 52 2.89 0.17 -20.01
CA ARG A 52 3.22 -0.93 -20.91
C ARG A 52 4.68 -0.84 -21.32
N ILE A 53 5.40 -1.95 -21.21
CA ILE A 53 6.75 -2.13 -21.77
C ILE A 53 6.69 -2.39 -23.26
#